data_AF-A0A7X7KUS5-F1
#
_entry.id   AF-A0A7X7KUS5-F1
#
_cell.length_a   1.000
_cell.length_b   1.000
_cell.length_c   1.000
_cell.angle_alpha   90.00
_cell.angle_beta   90.00
_cell.angle_gamma   90.00
#
_symmetry.space_group_name_H-M   'P 1'
#
loop_
_entity.id
_entity.type
_entity.pdbx_description
1 polymer ?
#
loop_
_entity_poly.entity_id
_entity_poly.type
_entity_poly.pdbx_seq_one_letter_code
_entity_poly.pdbx_strand_id
1 'polypeptide(L)'
;TKPAKVAVFGSAVSFSDNVLLTYMQNAGNYLLANSAMSYMSNLEENADQPLLIQPKEIVSYSISPQSQGSTQIASIFFMVVLPLALGVVALMVYRRRKSL
;
A
#
# COMPACT_ATOMS: atom_id res chain seq x y z
N THR A 1 6.07 29.30 -12.67
CA THR A 1 6.44 28.07 -13.40
C THR A 1 5.36 27.04 -13.18
N LYS A 2 4.84 26.40 -14.24
CA LYS A 2 3.83 25.33 -14.09
C LYS A 2 4.51 24.08 -13.48
N PRO A 3 3.85 23.32 -12.60
CA PRO A 3 4.44 22.11 -12.00
C PRO A 3 4.75 21.07 -13.09
N ALA A 4 5.86 20.36 -12.93
CA ALA A 4 6.18 19.24 -13.79
C ALA A 4 5.15 18.12 -13.57
N LYS A 5 4.54 17.64 -14.65
CA LYS A 5 3.61 16.51 -14.63
C LYS A 5 4.39 15.23 -14.92
N VAL A 6 4.04 14.13 -14.24
CA VAL A 6 4.63 12.80 -14.43
C VAL A 6 3.49 11.80 -14.63
N ALA A 7 3.59 10.98 -15.67
CA ALA A 7 2.67 9.89 -15.94
C ALA A 7 3.42 8.55 -15.87
N VAL A 8 2.82 7.56 -15.21
CA VAL A 8 3.37 6.20 -15.09
C VAL A 8 2.36 5.22 -15.66
N PHE A 9 2.82 4.37 -16.57
CA PHE A 9 1.99 3.34 -17.19
C PHE A 9 2.51 1.96 -16.79
N GLY A 10 1.60 1.08 -16.37
CA GLY A 10 1.96 -0.28 -15.93
C GLY A 10 2.30 -1.24 -17.08
N SER A 11 2.09 -0.84 -18.34
CA SER A 11 2.38 -1.67 -19.52
C SER A 11 2.74 -0.80 -20.71
N ALA A 12 3.87 -1.12 -21.36
CA ALA A 12 4.25 -0.53 -22.64
C ALA A 12 3.46 -1.12 -23.81
N VAL A 13 2.99 -2.37 -23.68
CA VAL A 13 2.26 -3.10 -24.74
C VAL A 13 0.90 -2.45 -25.03
N SER A 14 0.31 -1.78 -24.03
CA SER A 14 -0.95 -1.03 -24.17
C SER A 14 -0.90 0.09 -25.21
N PHE A 15 0.31 0.55 -25.55
CA PHE A 15 0.56 1.59 -26.55
C PHE A 15 1.35 1.07 -27.76
N SER A 16 1.44 -0.24 -27.95
CA SER A 16 2.08 -0.82 -29.13
C SER A 16 1.25 -0.56 -30.39
N ASP A 17 1.92 -0.45 -31.54
CA ASP A 17 1.27 -0.21 -32.83
C ASP A 17 0.18 -1.23 -33.13
N ASN A 18 0.40 -2.50 -32.80
CA ASN A 18 -0.59 -3.56 -32.98
C ASN A 18 -1.85 -3.30 -32.13
N VAL A 19 -1.71 -2.84 -30.89
CA VAL A 19 -2.84 -2.56 -30.00
C VAL A 19 -3.55 -1.27 -30.39
N LEU A 20 -2.81 -0.25 -30.82
CA LEU A 20 -3.38 1.00 -31.29
C LEU A 20 -4.11 0.80 -32.61
N LEU A 21 -3.50 0.15 -33.61
CA LEU A 21 -4.05 -0.04 -34.95
C LEU A 21 -5.20 -1.06 -35.00
N THR A 22 -5.08 -2.19 -34.29
CA THR A 22 -6.11 -3.25 -34.33
C THR A 22 -7.40 -2.82 -33.65
N TYR A 23 -7.32 -1.87 -32.71
CA TYR A 23 -8.45 -1.46 -31.88
C TYR A 23 -8.81 0.02 -31.95
N MET A 24 -8.34 0.77 -32.97
CA MET A 24 -8.66 2.20 -33.15
C MET A 24 -10.16 2.51 -33.08
N GLN A 25 -11.03 1.54 -33.37
CA GLN A 25 -12.48 1.71 -33.34
C GLN A 25 -13.16 1.29 -32.02
N ASN A 26 -12.54 0.43 -31.18
CA ASN A 26 -13.24 -0.19 -30.04
C ASN A 26 -12.47 -0.24 -28.71
N ALA A 27 -11.14 -0.07 -28.68
CA ALA A 27 -10.42 -0.01 -27.42
C ALA A 27 -10.17 1.44 -27.01
N GLY A 28 -10.57 1.79 -25.80
CA GLY A 28 -10.25 3.07 -25.17
C GLY A 28 -8.75 3.37 -25.01
N ASN A 29 -7.84 2.50 -25.48
CA ASN A 29 -6.40 2.65 -25.36
C ASN A 29 -5.87 3.84 -26.17
N TYR A 30 -6.38 4.07 -27.39
CA TYR A 30 -6.02 5.24 -28.19
C TYR A 30 -6.50 6.53 -27.51
N LEU A 31 -7.76 6.55 -27.04
CA LEU A 31 -8.33 7.68 -26.30
C LEU A 31 -7.56 7.96 -24.99
N LEU A 32 -7.14 6.90 -24.29
CA LEU A 32 -6.33 6.99 -23.09
C LEU A 32 -4.96 7.60 -23.41
N ALA A 33 -4.27 7.11 -24.44
CA ALA A 33 -2.98 7.64 -24.88
C ALA A 33 -3.08 9.12 -25.24
N ASN A 34 -4.07 9.48 -26.06
CA ASN A 34 -4.31 10.85 -26.51
C ASN A 34 -4.63 11.77 -25.33
N SER A 35 -5.55 11.38 -24.44
CA SER A 35 -5.91 12.20 -23.27
C SER A 35 -4.74 12.39 -22.29
N ALA A 36 -3.93 11.35 -22.07
CA ALA A 36 -2.75 11.45 -21.21
C ALA A 36 -1.69 12.39 -21.81
N MET A 37 -1.41 12.29 -23.12
CA MET A 37 -0.48 13.19 -23.79
C MET A 37 -0.98 14.64 -23.78
N SER A 38 -2.26 14.87 -24.08
CA SER A 38 -2.87 16.20 -24.01
C SER A 38 -2.74 16.82 -22.62
N TYR A 39 -3.06 16.07 -21.56
CA TYR A 39 -2.90 16.53 -20.18
C TYR A 39 -1.45 16.86 -19.83
N MET A 40 -0.49 16.05 -20.30
CA MET A 40 0.93 16.24 -20.04
C MET A 40 1.54 17.41 -20.83
N SER A 41 0.99 17.73 -22.00
CA SER A 41 1.55 18.70 -22.94
C SER A 41 1.55 20.16 -22.47
N ASN A 42 0.77 20.50 -21.43
CA ASN A 42 0.58 21.87 -20.93
C ASN A 42 0.16 22.91 -22.01
N LEU A 43 -0.29 22.45 -23.19
CA LEU A 43 -0.90 23.29 -24.21
C LEU A 43 -2.13 23.96 -23.61
N GLU A 44 -2.22 25.28 -23.67
CA GLU A 44 -3.25 26.07 -22.97
C GLU A 44 -4.68 25.68 -23.35
N GLU A 45 -4.87 25.18 -24.57
CA GLU A 45 -6.15 24.67 -25.08
C GLU A 45 -6.61 23.35 -24.42
N ASN A 46 -5.66 22.57 -23.87
CA ASN A 46 -5.92 21.25 -23.27
C ASN A 46 -5.63 21.20 -21.76
N ALA A 47 -5.23 22.32 -21.16
CA ALA A 47 -4.87 22.39 -19.74
C ALA A 47 -6.06 22.08 -18.82
N ASP A 48 -7.28 22.38 -19.28
CA ASP A 48 -8.53 22.18 -18.55
C ASP A 48 -9.31 20.94 -19.01
N GLN A 49 -8.79 20.15 -19.96
CA GLN A 49 -9.48 18.91 -20.34
C GLN A 49 -9.33 17.88 -19.22
N PRO A 50 -10.45 17.45 -18.60
CA PRO A 50 -10.40 16.46 -17.54
C PRO A 50 -9.88 15.14 -18.11
N LEU A 51 -8.99 14.48 -17.37
CA LEU A 51 -8.57 13.12 -17.69
C LEU A 51 -9.82 12.23 -17.81
N LEU A 52 -9.87 11.38 -18.84
CA LEU A 52 -10.95 10.40 -19.03
C LEU A 52 -11.09 9.48 -17.81
N ILE A 53 -9.99 9.25 -17.10
CA ILE A 53 -9.95 8.51 -15.85
C ILE A 53 -9.84 9.53 -14.72
N GLN A 54 -10.90 9.64 -13.93
CA GLN A 54 -10.86 10.44 -12.71
C GLN A 54 -9.88 9.82 -11.71
N PRO A 55 -9.16 10.65 -10.94
CA PRO A 55 -8.32 10.13 -9.87
C PRO A 55 -9.20 9.34 -8.91
N LYS A 56 -8.91 8.05 -8.76
CA LYS A 56 -9.48 7.26 -7.68
C LYS A 56 -8.98 7.87 -6.38
N GLU A 57 -9.87 8.15 -5.44
CA GLU A 57 -9.45 8.52 -4.09
C GLU A 57 -8.47 7.46 -3.59
N ILE A 58 -7.27 7.91 -3.23
CA ILE A 58 -6.29 7.05 -2.59
C ILE A 58 -6.96 6.62 -1.29
N VAL A 59 -7.49 5.40 -1.26
CA VAL A 59 -7.81 4.73 -0.01
C VAL A 59 -6.45 4.48 0.60
N SER A 60 -5.90 5.49 1.28
CA SER A 60 -4.73 5.27 2.10
C SER A 60 -5.21 4.23 3.08
N TYR A 61 -4.68 3.02 2.96
CA TYR A 61 -4.65 2.15 4.12
C TYR A 61 -3.78 2.93 5.09
N SER A 62 -4.40 3.77 5.91
CA SER A 62 -3.80 4.09 7.17
C SER A 62 -3.56 2.72 7.76
N ILE A 63 -2.30 2.30 7.81
CA ILE A 63 -1.87 1.29 8.76
C ILE A 63 -2.01 2.00 10.09
N SER A 64 -3.27 2.24 10.48
CA SER A 64 -3.63 2.58 11.84
C SER A 64 -3.20 1.33 12.59
N PRO A 65 -2.25 1.42 13.53
CA PRO A 65 -1.97 0.30 14.40
C PRO A 65 -3.26 0.03 15.15
N GLN A 66 -4.06 -0.89 14.61
CA GLN A 66 -5.27 -1.35 15.25
C GLN A 66 -4.75 -2.00 16.53
N SER A 67 -5.03 -1.35 17.66
CA SER A 67 -4.71 -1.86 18.99
C SER A 67 -5.46 -3.18 19.18
N GLN A 68 -4.89 -4.27 18.69
CA GLN A 68 -5.40 -5.61 18.92
C GLN A 68 -5.08 -5.93 20.39
N GLY A 69 -6.08 -5.78 21.25
CA GLY A 69 -5.94 -6.05 22.69
C GLY A 69 -5.39 -7.46 22.96
N SER A 70 -5.62 -8.41 22.06
CA SER A 70 -5.02 -9.75 22.09
C SER A 70 -3.48 -9.72 22.03
N THR A 71 -2.89 -8.86 21.19
CA THR A 71 -1.42 -8.72 21.09
C THR A 71 -0.83 -8.07 22.34
N GLN A 72 -1.52 -7.09 22.92
CA GLN A 72 -1.10 -6.45 24.17
C GLN A 72 -1.16 -7.44 25.35
N ILE A 73 -2.26 -8.20 25.48
CA ILE A 73 -2.41 -9.23 26.52
C ILE A 73 -1.34 -10.33 26.36
N ALA A 74 -1.08 -10.78 25.13
CA ALA A 74 -0.03 -11.76 24.85
C ALA A 74 1.35 -11.22 25.27
N SER A 75 1.67 -9.96 24.95
CA SER A 75 2.95 -9.35 25.32
C SER A 75 3.15 -9.27 26.83
N ILE A 76 2.11 -8.91 27.60
CA ILE A 76 2.15 -8.87 29.07
C ILE A 76 2.36 -10.29 29.64
N PHE A 77 1.65 -11.28 29.10
CA PHE A 77 1.77 -12.66 29.55
C PHE A 77 3.20 -13.19 29.35
N PHE A 78 3.79 -12.97 28.19
CA PHE A 78 5.14 -13.45 27.86
C PHE A 78 6.26 -12.67 28.56
N MET A 79 6.13 -11.34 28.73
CA MET A 79 7.19 -10.54 29.34
C MET A 79 7.15 -10.50 30.87
N VAL A 80 5.98 -10.67 31.48
CA VAL A 80 5.81 -10.49 32.93
C VAL A 80 5.40 -11.78 33.61
N VAL A 81 4.27 -12.37 33.19
CA VAL A 81 3.66 -13.49 33.90
C VAL A 81 4.50 -14.76 33.82
N LEU A 82 4.96 -15.11 32.61
CA LEU A 82 5.72 -16.34 32.37
C LEU A 82 7.09 -16.32 33.07
N PRO A 83 7.91 -15.24 33.01
CA PRO A 83 9.16 -15.16 33.77
C PRO A 83 8.96 -15.22 35.29
N LEU A 84 7.93 -14.56 35.83
CA LEU A 84 7.62 -14.63 37.26
C LEU A 84 7.26 -16.05 37.70
N ALA A 85 6.41 -16.74 36.93
CA ALA A 85 6.03 -18.11 37.22
C ALA A 85 7.24 -19.05 37.21
N LEU A 86 8.12 -18.93 36.20
CA LEU A 86 9.37 -19.68 36.13
C LEU A 86 10.30 -19.36 37.31
N GLY A 87 10.39 -18.09 37.72
CA GLY A 87 11.16 -17.66 38.88
C GLY A 87 10.68 -18.32 40.18
N VAL A 88 9.36 -18.34 40.42
CA VAL A 88 8.78 -19.01 41.60
C VAL A 88 9.05 -20.50 41.59
N VAL A 89 8.87 -21.16 40.44
CA VAL A 89 9.16 -22.60 40.29
C VAL A 89 10.64 -22.90 40.55
N ALA A 90 11.55 -22.10 40.00
CA ALA A 90 12.98 -22.23 40.26
C ALA A 90 13.32 -22.08 41.76
N LEU A 91 12.69 -21.12 42.44
CA LEU A 91 12.85 -20.89 43.88
C LEU A 91 12.34 -22.07 44.71
N MET A 92 11.18 -22.63 44.35
CA MET A 92 10.65 -23.84 44.99
C MET A 92 11.57 -25.05 44.81
N VAL A 93 12.07 -25.28 43.59
CA VAL A 93 13.00 -26.38 43.30
C VAL A 93 14.31 -26.20 44.08
N TYR A 94 14.85 -24.99 44.12
CA TYR A 94 16.06 -24.67 44.88
C TYR A 94 15.87 -24.94 46.38
N ARG A 95 14.76 -24.48 46.98
CA ARG A 95 14.45 -24.75 48.40
C ARG A 95 14.30 -26.24 48.69
N ARG A 96 13.62 -26.99 47.83
CA ARG A 96 13.49 -28.45 47.99
C ARG A 96 14.84 -29.17 47.94
N ARG A 97 15.73 -28.78 47.03
CA ARG A 97 17.07 -29.39 46.93
C ARG A 97 17.98 -29.06 48.11
N LYS A 98 17.85 -27.88 48.72
CA LYS A 98 18.66 -27.49 49.88
C LYS A 98 18.15 -28.09 51.20
N SER A 99 16.92 -28.59 51.22
CA SER A 99 16.31 -29.27 52.37
C SER A 99 16.50 -30.80 52.37
N LEU A 100 17.13 -31.34 51.31
CA LEU A 100 17.67 -32.70 51.20
C LEU A 100 19.15 -32.67 51.59
#